data_AF-A0A0C2CQS9-F1
#
_entry.id   AF-A0A0C2CQS9-F1
#
_cell.length_a   1.000
_cell.length_b   1.000
_cell.length_c   1.000
_cell.angle_alpha   90.00
_cell.angle_beta   90.00
_cell.angle_gamma   90.00
#
_symmetry.space_group_name_H-M   'P 1'
#
loop_
_entity.id
_entity.type
_entity.pdbx_description
1 polymer ?
#
loop_
_entity_poly.entity_id
_entity_poly.type
_entity_poly.pdbx_seq_one_letter_code
_entity_poly.pdbx_strand_id
1 'polypeptide(L)'
;MLQCAPPKSSHLKIIPRTTHKQKNPDGSKTFDLIVITDMDGDSKVESEQWKWRAITRKGKLTVAADKKSAKVEWIEDSDQNVTTGLNYKGRAMELSDLSEYNGHLLSPDDKTGMLYEIKDDEVVANFLARQLTANDLTKEIKAIPWVFLNSGPGNTTKGMKVEWLTIKDNLLYAGGHGAVSPQQITFVFKGLRE
;
A
#
# COMPACT_ATOMS: atom_id res chain seq x y z
N MET A 1 -20.35 -13.84 20.40
CA MET A 1 -19.35 -13.12 21.21
C MET A 1 -18.15 -14.02 21.37
N LEU A 2 -17.10 -13.84 20.57
CA LEU A 2 -15.78 -14.40 20.85
C LEU A 2 -14.97 -13.26 21.48
N GLN A 3 -14.89 -13.25 22.79
CA GLN A 3 -14.04 -12.32 23.52
C GLN A 3 -12.73 -13.06 23.78
N CYS A 4 -11.80 -13.00 22.83
CA CYS A 4 -10.41 -13.32 23.12
C CYS A 4 -9.87 -12.13 23.91
N ALA A 5 -9.64 -12.33 25.21
CA ALA A 5 -8.94 -11.34 26.03
C ALA A 5 -7.60 -10.99 25.35
N PRO A 6 -7.26 -9.70 25.18
CA PRO A 6 -5.96 -9.35 24.63
C PRO A 6 -4.87 -9.83 25.60
N PRO A 7 -3.78 -10.45 25.11
CA PRO A 7 -2.64 -10.75 25.96
C PRO A 7 -2.12 -9.46 26.60
N LYS A 8 -1.75 -9.55 27.89
CA LYS A 8 -1.22 -8.44 28.69
C LYS A 8 -0.08 -7.76 27.91
N SER A 9 -0.19 -6.43 27.79
CA SER A 9 0.73 -5.53 27.12
C SER A 9 2.19 -5.75 27.53
N SER A 10 2.89 -6.65 26.86
CA SER A 10 4.31 -6.47 26.58
C SER A 10 4.36 -5.45 25.46
N HIS A 11 4.95 -4.28 25.71
CA HIS A 11 5.16 -3.23 24.71
C HIS A 11 5.75 -3.86 23.43
N LEU A 12 4.90 -4.18 22.45
CA LEU A 12 5.33 -4.53 21.10
C LEU A 12 5.94 -3.24 20.55
N LYS A 13 7.25 -3.09 20.78
CA LYS A 13 8.03 -1.97 20.28
C LYS A 13 7.95 -2.07 18.76
N ILE A 14 7.31 -1.08 18.11
CA ILE A 14 7.40 -0.98 16.65
C ILE A 14 8.88 -0.99 16.32
N ILE A 15 9.29 -1.91 15.46
CA ILE A 15 10.63 -1.88 14.89
C ILE A 15 10.70 -0.58 14.09
N PRO A 16 11.52 0.40 14.51
CA PRO A 16 11.57 1.69 13.82
C PRO A 16 11.98 1.46 12.37
N ARG A 17 11.35 2.22 11.46
CA ARG A 17 11.64 2.21 10.03
C ARG A 17 13.14 2.11 9.77
N THR A 18 13.57 1.12 8.98
CA THR A 18 14.96 1.12 8.47
C THR A 18 15.03 2.14 7.35
N THR A 19 15.26 3.39 7.71
CA THR A 19 15.38 4.47 6.73
C THR A 19 16.77 4.39 6.12
N HIS A 20 16.87 3.86 4.90
CA HIS A 20 18.09 3.94 4.11
C HIS A 20 18.41 5.40 3.84
N LYS A 21 19.44 5.89 4.53
CA LYS A 21 19.79 7.30 4.61
C LYS A 21 21.29 7.47 4.54
N GLN A 22 21.73 8.35 3.67
CA GLN A 22 23.12 8.78 3.55
C GLN A 22 23.24 10.24 3.98
N LYS A 23 24.28 10.57 4.75
CA LYS A 23 24.70 11.96 5.01
C LYS A 23 25.81 12.31 4.02
N ASN A 24 25.64 13.40 3.29
CA ASN A 24 26.60 13.83 2.28
C ASN A 24 27.64 14.79 2.88
N PRO A 25 28.80 14.99 2.22
CA PRO A 25 29.85 15.90 2.69
C PRO A 25 29.40 17.34 2.89
N ASP A 26 28.45 17.81 2.06
CA ASP A 26 27.85 19.15 2.14
C ASP A 26 26.82 19.31 3.28
N GLY A 27 26.58 18.24 4.06
CA GLY A 27 25.63 18.21 5.16
C GLY A 27 24.19 17.87 4.76
N SER A 28 23.89 17.74 3.46
CA SER A 28 22.59 17.27 2.98
C SER A 28 22.34 15.80 3.35
N LYS A 29 21.07 15.39 3.30
CA LYS A 29 20.63 14.02 3.61
C LYS A 29 19.87 13.44 2.43
N THR A 30 20.32 12.28 1.95
CA THR A 30 19.66 11.53 0.87
C THR A 30 18.94 10.33 1.45
N PHE A 31 17.71 10.10 1.00
CA PHE A 31 16.81 9.04 1.42
C PHE A 31 16.38 8.21 0.22
N ASP A 32 16.20 6.91 0.42
CA ASP A 32 15.55 6.05 -0.56
C ASP A 32 14.06 6.40 -0.65
N LEU A 33 13.58 6.53 -1.89
CA LEU A 33 12.20 6.84 -2.21
C LEU A 33 11.63 5.72 -3.08
N ILE A 34 10.40 5.31 -2.80
CA ILE A 34 9.59 4.49 -3.69
C ILE A 34 8.21 5.15 -3.78
N VAL A 35 7.67 5.20 -4.98
CA VAL A 35 6.30 5.64 -5.25
C VAL A 35 5.56 4.50 -5.94
N ILE A 36 4.24 4.50 -5.80
CA ILE A 36 3.34 3.51 -6.40
C ILE A 36 2.16 4.23 -7.06
N THR A 37 1.68 3.71 -8.17
CA THR A 37 0.59 4.33 -8.93
C THR A 37 -0.79 3.84 -8.50
N ASP A 38 -1.74 4.76 -8.48
CA ASP A 38 -3.14 4.46 -8.76
C ASP A 38 -3.39 4.78 -10.25
N MET A 39 -3.80 3.79 -11.04
CA MET A 39 -4.09 3.95 -12.47
C MET A 39 -5.59 3.85 -12.78
N ASP A 40 -6.45 3.94 -11.76
CA ASP A 40 -7.90 3.81 -11.93
C ASP A 40 -8.27 2.55 -12.76
N GLY A 41 -9.17 2.68 -13.74
CA GLY A 41 -9.60 1.61 -14.63
C GLY A 41 -8.52 1.10 -15.58
N ASP A 42 -7.44 1.86 -15.78
CA ASP A 42 -6.31 1.49 -16.64
C ASP A 42 -5.33 0.51 -15.96
N SER A 43 -5.61 0.15 -14.70
CA SER A 43 -4.94 -0.92 -13.97
C SER A 43 -5.11 -2.30 -14.61
N LYS A 44 -6.16 -2.53 -15.41
CA LYS A 44 -6.44 -3.83 -16.02
C LYS A 44 -5.43 -4.15 -17.12
N VAL A 45 -4.82 -5.33 -17.07
CA VAL A 45 -3.85 -5.78 -18.09
C VAL A 45 -4.61 -6.31 -19.31
N GLU A 46 -4.43 -5.65 -20.47
CA GLU A 46 -5.20 -5.99 -21.68
C GLU A 46 -4.93 -7.42 -22.19
N SER A 47 -3.67 -7.85 -22.17
CA SER A 47 -3.27 -9.20 -22.60
C SER A 47 -3.72 -10.31 -21.64
N GLU A 48 -4.02 -9.97 -20.40
CA GLU A 48 -4.39 -10.88 -19.33
C GLU A 48 -5.60 -10.31 -18.57
N GLN A 49 -6.80 -10.45 -19.14
CA GLN A 49 -8.03 -9.78 -18.67
C GLN A 49 -8.45 -10.12 -17.22
N TRP A 50 -7.81 -11.11 -16.59
CA TRP A 50 -7.98 -11.50 -15.19
C TRP A 50 -6.90 -10.92 -14.26
N LYS A 51 -6.00 -10.08 -14.77
CA LYS A 51 -4.88 -9.47 -14.06
C LYS A 51 -5.03 -7.95 -14.04
N TRP A 52 -4.73 -7.38 -12.89
CA TRP A 52 -4.60 -5.94 -12.68
C TRP A 52 -3.21 -5.62 -12.18
N ARG A 53 -2.74 -4.40 -12.44
CA ARG A 53 -1.42 -3.94 -12.07
C ARG A 53 -1.40 -2.52 -11.53
N ALA A 54 -0.44 -2.27 -10.65
CA ALA A 54 0.12 -0.97 -10.34
C ALA A 54 1.60 -0.97 -10.75
N ILE A 55 2.21 0.21 -10.81
CA ILE A 55 3.63 0.37 -11.11
C ILE A 55 4.31 1.04 -9.92
N THR A 56 5.44 0.50 -9.48
CA THR A 56 6.32 1.22 -8.57
C THR A 56 7.49 1.82 -9.31
N ARG A 57 7.96 2.99 -8.87
CA ARG A 57 9.23 3.59 -9.32
C ARG A 57 10.10 3.93 -8.11
N LYS A 58 11.40 3.62 -8.19
CA LYS A 58 12.38 3.96 -7.16
C LYS A 58 13.04 5.30 -7.48
N GLY A 59 13.48 6.00 -6.43
CA GLY A 59 14.14 7.29 -6.52
C GLY A 59 14.98 7.58 -5.28
N LYS A 60 15.60 8.76 -5.29
CA LYS A 60 16.34 9.32 -4.17
C LYS A 60 15.78 10.71 -3.87
N LEU A 61 15.44 10.94 -2.60
CA LEU A 61 15.07 12.27 -2.10
C LEU A 61 16.26 12.85 -1.34
N THR A 62 16.81 13.96 -1.82
CA THR A 62 17.88 14.69 -1.13
C THR A 62 17.33 15.98 -0.54
N VAL A 63 17.44 16.14 0.78
CA VAL A 63 17.04 17.34 1.52
C VAL A 63 18.30 18.13 1.90
N ALA A 64 18.33 19.42 1.56
CA ALA A 64 19.47 20.30 1.86
C ALA A 64 19.73 20.42 3.37
N ALA A 65 20.98 20.75 3.73
CA ALA A 65 21.40 20.85 5.13
C ALA A 65 20.58 21.89 5.92
N ASP A 66 20.20 22.99 5.26
CA ASP A 66 19.36 24.06 5.82
C ASP A 66 17.86 23.74 5.83
N LYS A 67 17.46 22.60 5.23
CA LYS A 67 16.09 22.12 5.07
C LYS A 67 15.17 23.04 4.24
N LYS A 68 15.72 23.95 3.44
CA LYS A 68 14.93 24.89 2.64
C LYS A 68 14.61 24.38 1.23
N SER A 69 15.32 23.35 0.76
CA SER A 69 15.08 22.74 -0.54
C SER A 69 15.18 21.22 -0.48
N ALA A 70 14.52 20.58 -1.44
CA ALA A 70 14.56 19.15 -1.67
C ALA A 70 14.67 18.88 -3.18
N LYS A 71 15.41 17.82 -3.53
CA LYS A 71 15.57 17.31 -4.89
C LYS A 71 15.13 15.85 -4.93
N VAL A 72 14.37 15.49 -5.96
CA VAL A 72 14.06 14.09 -6.27
C VAL A 72 14.80 13.69 -7.53
N GLU A 73 15.49 12.56 -7.46
CA GLU A 73 16.17 11.93 -8.58
C GLU A 73 15.57 10.54 -8.78
N TRP A 74 14.92 10.33 -9.91
CA TRP A 74 14.32 9.05 -10.24
C TRP A 74 15.39 8.09 -10.73
N ILE A 75 15.29 6.82 -10.34
CA ILE A 75 16.13 5.77 -10.89
C ILE A 75 15.46 5.32 -12.18
N GLU A 76 16.06 5.66 -13.32
CA GLU A 76 15.60 5.23 -14.64
C GLU A 76 15.52 3.68 -14.69
N ASP A 77 14.55 3.17 -15.45
CA ASP A 77 14.29 1.73 -15.61
C ASP A 77 13.99 0.96 -14.31
N SER A 78 13.72 1.65 -13.20
CA SER A 78 13.31 1.02 -11.94
C SER A 78 11.81 0.72 -11.85
N ASP A 79 11.07 0.92 -12.94
CA ASP A 79 9.65 0.64 -13.02
C ASP A 79 9.42 -0.86 -12.89
N GLN A 80 8.60 -1.24 -11.92
CA GLN A 80 8.25 -2.64 -11.68
C GLN A 80 6.75 -2.77 -11.55
N ASN A 81 6.19 -3.79 -12.20
CA ASN A 81 4.80 -4.13 -12.03
C ASN A 81 4.59 -4.75 -10.64
N VAL A 82 3.49 -4.36 -10.02
CA VAL A 82 2.88 -5.05 -8.89
C VAL A 82 1.56 -5.57 -9.42
N THR A 83 1.30 -6.87 -9.33
CA THR A 83 0.11 -7.47 -9.98
C THR A 83 -0.72 -8.32 -9.01
N THR A 84 -2.01 -8.44 -9.31
CA THR A 84 -2.94 -9.36 -8.63
C THR A 84 -4.02 -9.84 -9.60
N GLY A 85 -4.60 -11.01 -9.32
CA GLY A 85 -5.86 -11.44 -9.93
C GLY A 85 -7.09 -11.18 -9.05
N LEU A 86 -6.88 -10.81 -7.78
CA LEU A 86 -7.96 -10.50 -6.85
C LEU A 86 -8.57 -9.15 -7.21
N ASN A 87 -9.86 -9.15 -7.56
CA ASN A 87 -10.56 -7.94 -7.96
C ASN A 87 -11.96 -7.86 -7.37
N TYR A 88 -12.48 -6.64 -7.33
CA TYR A 88 -13.84 -6.35 -6.94
C TYR A 88 -14.57 -5.67 -8.10
N LYS A 89 -15.52 -6.40 -8.70
CA LYS A 89 -16.32 -5.94 -9.85
C LYS A 89 -15.46 -5.46 -11.03
N GLY A 90 -14.37 -6.18 -11.31
CA GLY A 90 -13.49 -5.90 -12.44
C GLY A 90 -12.50 -4.75 -12.22
N ARG A 91 -12.30 -4.28 -10.98
CA ARG A 91 -11.29 -3.28 -10.60
C ARG A 91 -10.40 -3.80 -9.46
N ALA A 92 -9.12 -3.46 -9.52
CA ALA A 92 -8.11 -3.78 -8.51
C ALA A 92 -6.83 -2.99 -8.77
N MET A 93 -5.88 -3.05 -7.83
CA MET A 93 -4.57 -2.38 -7.92
C MET A 93 -4.66 -0.86 -8.07
N GLU A 94 -5.70 -0.28 -7.49
CA GLU A 94 -5.86 1.17 -7.33
C GLU A 94 -5.29 1.54 -5.98
N LEU A 95 -3.96 1.61 -5.95
CA LEU A 95 -3.17 1.66 -4.74
C LEU A 95 -3.01 3.10 -4.25
N SER A 96 -3.73 3.44 -3.19
CA SER A 96 -3.95 4.85 -2.82
C SER A 96 -2.99 5.42 -1.77
N ASP A 97 -2.13 4.60 -1.16
CA ASP A 97 -1.07 5.06 -0.25
C ASP A 97 0.05 4.01 -0.14
N LEU A 98 1.17 4.38 0.49
CA LEU A 98 2.30 3.49 0.75
C LEU A 98 2.91 3.79 2.13
N SER A 99 2.88 2.81 3.03
CA SER A 99 3.37 2.97 4.40
C SER A 99 4.15 1.76 4.89
N GLU A 100 5.25 1.99 5.61
CA GLU A 100 6.00 0.92 6.26
C GLU A 100 5.47 0.70 7.68
N TYR A 101 5.03 -0.51 7.99
CA TYR A 101 4.54 -0.87 9.32
C TYR A 101 5.05 -2.26 9.71
N ASN A 102 5.71 -2.33 10.88
CA ASN A 102 6.25 -3.56 11.44
C ASN A 102 7.16 -4.36 10.48
N GLY A 103 7.96 -3.65 9.67
CA GLY A 103 8.88 -4.25 8.70
C GLY A 103 8.23 -4.65 7.36
N HIS A 104 6.95 -4.35 7.16
CA HIS A 104 6.24 -4.58 5.90
C HIS A 104 6.00 -3.26 5.19
N LEU A 105 6.26 -3.20 3.89
CA LEU A 105 5.84 -2.08 3.04
C LEU A 105 4.42 -2.36 2.56
N LEU A 106 3.46 -1.50 2.91
CA LEU A 106 2.04 -1.78 2.75
C LEU A 106 1.37 -0.77 1.84
N SER A 107 0.46 -1.24 1.01
CA SER A 107 -0.34 -0.40 0.13
C SER A 107 -1.79 -0.90 0.07
N PRO A 108 -2.79 -0.05 0.32
CA PRO A 108 -4.19 -0.44 0.25
C PRO A 108 -4.74 -0.26 -1.17
N ASP A 109 -5.54 -1.21 -1.62
CA ASP A 109 -6.34 -1.11 -2.85
C ASP A 109 -7.73 -0.58 -2.50
N ASP A 110 -8.07 0.62 -2.98
CA ASP A 110 -9.30 1.32 -2.63
C ASP A 110 -10.57 0.69 -3.26
N LYS A 111 -10.41 -0.24 -4.21
CA LYS A 111 -11.54 -0.96 -4.82
C LYS A 111 -11.82 -2.26 -4.13
N THR A 112 -10.77 -3.04 -3.86
CA THR A 112 -10.96 -4.33 -3.18
C THR A 112 -11.07 -4.18 -1.67
N GLY A 113 -10.50 -3.14 -1.08
CA GLY A 113 -10.30 -3.03 0.37
C GLY A 113 -9.21 -3.95 0.89
N MET A 114 -8.39 -4.54 0.01
CA MET A 114 -7.24 -5.35 0.40
C MET A 114 -6.06 -4.45 0.74
N LEU A 115 -5.46 -4.67 1.90
CA LEU A 115 -4.15 -4.15 2.25
C LEU A 115 -3.11 -5.19 1.81
N TYR A 116 -2.24 -4.79 0.88
CA TYR A 116 -1.18 -5.64 0.35
C TYR A 116 0.16 -5.32 1.02
N GLU A 117 0.95 -6.35 1.29
CA GLU A 117 2.39 -6.20 1.47
C GLU A 117 3.07 -6.20 0.10
N ILE A 118 3.83 -5.14 -0.17
CA ILE A 118 4.61 -4.93 -1.38
C ILE A 118 6.03 -5.41 -1.13
N LYS A 119 6.39 -6.54 -1.74
CA LYS A 119 7.66 -7.23 -1.46
C LYS A 119 8.50 -7.43 -2.72
N ASP A 120 9.74 -6.95 -2.67
CA ASP A 120 10.76 -7.22 -3.69
C ASP A 120 11.33 -8.62 -3.42
N ASP A 121 11.09 -9.56 -4.33
CA ASP A 121 11.47 -10.95 -4.14
C ASP A 121 12.82 -11.26 -4.79
N GLU A 122 13.91 -11.00 -4.07
CA GLU A 122 15.20 -11.64 -4.37
C GLU A 122 15.24 -13.09 -3.83
N VAL A 123 14.42 -13.41 -2.82
CA VAL A 123 14.51 -14.69 -2.08
C VAL A 123 13.55 -15.77 -2.60
N VAL A 124 12.34 -15.41 -3.06
CA VAL A 124 11.37 -16.43 -3.52
C VAL A 124 11.70 -16.97 -4.90
N ALA A 125 12.43 -16.21 -5.73
CA ALA A 125 12.97 -16.70 -6.99
C ALA A 125 13.78 -17.99 -6.80
N ASN A 126 14.58 -18.11 -5.72
CA ASN A 126 15.39 -19.30 -5.46
C ASN A 126 14.59 -20.53 -5.00
N PHE A 127 13.41 -20.35 -4.38
CA PHE A 127 12.55 -21.46 -3.96
C PHE A 127 11.63 -21.93 -5.10
N LEU A 128 11.15 -21.01 -5.95
CA LEU A 128 10.26 -21.31 -7.08
C LEU A 128 10.99 -21.64 -8.39
N ALA A 129 12.25 -21.22 -8.58
CA ALA A 129 13.05 -21.55 -9.77
C ALA A 129 13.32 -23.05 -9.98
N ARG A 130 12.95 -23.92 -9.03
CA ARG A 130 13.00 -25.37 -9.20
C ARG A 130 11.79 -25.94 -9.97
N GLN A 131 10.76 -25.14 -10.22
CA GLN A 131 9.55 -25.56 -10.94
C GLN A 131 9.20 -24.72 -12.17
N LEU A 132 9.89 -23.61 -12.44
CA LEU A 132 9.61 -22.73 -13.56
C LEU A 132 10.84 -22.56 -14.46
N THR A 133 10.62 -22.40 -15.76
CA THR A 133 11.72 -22.17 -16.71
C THR A 133 12.27 -20.75 -16.52
N ALA A 134 13.57 -20.56 -16.75
CA ALA A 134 14.29 -19.31 -16.47
C ALA A 134 13.73 -18.05 -17.18
N ASN A 135 12.83 -18.22 -18.15
CA ASN A 135 12.15 -17.12 -18.84
C ASN A 135 10.89 -16.60 -18.12
N ASP A 136 10.39 -17.30 -17.09
CA ASP A 136 9.24 -16.88 -16.26
C ASP A 136 9.65 -16.09 -15.01
N LEU A 137 10.96 -15.93 -14.76
CA LEU A 137 11.48 -15.17 -13.63
C LEU A 137 11.63 -13.70 -14.01
N THR A 138 10.52 -13.06 -14.34
CA THR A 138 10.45 -11.60 -14.24
C THR A 138 10.67 -11.24 -12.77
N LYS A 139 11.56 -10.29 -12.51
CA LYS A 139 11.84 -9.75 -11.17
C LYS A 139 10.65 -8.92 -10.70
N GLU A 140 9.49 -9.55 -10.54
CA GLU A 140 8.25 -8.86 -10.18
C GLU A 140 8.20 -8.60 -8.67
N ILE A 141 7.80 -7.39 -8.32
CA ILE A 141 7.43 -7.05 -6.95
C ILE A 141 6.07 -7.71 -6.68
N LYS A 142 5.98 -8.46 -5.59
CA LYS A 142 4.76 -9.16 -5.21
C LYS A 142 3.85 -8.28 -4.37
N ALA A 143 2.57 -8.27 -4.73
CA ALA A 143 1.49 -7.84 -3.86
C ALA A 143 0.96 -9.06 -3.10
N ILE A 144 1.38 -9.22 -1.86
CA ILE A 144 0.95 -10.31 -0.98
C ILE A 144 -0.28 -9.83 -0.21
N PRO A 145 -1.47 -10.46 -0.37
CA PRO A 145 -2.65 -10.09 0.41
C PRO A 145 -2.37 -10.21 1.91
N TRP A 146 -2.62 -9.15 2.68
CA TRP A 146 -2.30 -9.14 4.11
C TRP A 146 -3.55 -9.05 4.98
N VAL A 147 -4.36 -8.01 4.79
CA VAL A 147 -5.59 -7.78 5.57
C VAL A 147 -6.69 -7.28 4.65
N PHE A 148 -7.88 -7.89 4.72
CA PHE A 148 -9.06 -7.37 4.04
C PHE A 148 -9.84 -6.43 4.98
N LEU A 149 -10.16 -5.23 4.49
CA LEU A 149 -10.87 -4.19 5.22
C LEU A 149 -12.28 -4.04 4.65
N ASN A 150 -13.30 -4.39 5.43
CA ASN A 150 -14.69 -4.16 5.08
C ASN A 150 -15.04 -2.67 5.20
N SER A 151 -15.91 -2.20 4.31
CA SER A 151 -16.39 -0.82 4.31
C SER A 151 -17.23 -0.48 5.55
N GLY A 152 -17.27 0.81 5.92
CA GLY A 152 -18.12 1.32 6.99
C GLY A 152 -17.75 0.74 8.37
N PRO A 153 -18.74 0.32 9.19
CA PRO A 153 -18.47 -0.21 10.54
C PRO A 153 -17.93 -1.65 10.54
N GLY A 154 -17.56 -2.21 9.37
CA GLY A 154 -16.89 -3.50 9.25
C GLY A 154 -17.81 -4.71 9.04
N ASN A 155 -19.13 -4.55 9.14
CA ASN A 155 -20.13 -5.61 8.88
C ASN A 155 -20.80 -5.47 7.50
N THR A 156 -20.04 -5.08 6.49
CA THR A 156 -20.53 -4.88 5.11
C THR A 156 -19.89 -5.88 4.14
N THR A 157 -20.46 -6.04 2.95
CA THR A 157 -19.94 -6.94 1.90
C THR A 157 -19.03 -6.24 0.89
N LYS A 158 -18.73 -4.95 1.11
CA LYS A 158 -17.88 -4.14 0.23
C LYS A 158 -16.52 -3.95 0.85
N GLY A 159 -15.48 -3.86 0.02
CA GLY A 159 -14.18 -3.37 0.44
C GLY A 159 -14.24 -1.92 0.90
N MET A 160 -13.42 -1.58 1.89
CA MET A 160 -13.20 -0.20 2.30
C MET A 160 -12.45 0.55 1.20
N LYS A 161 -12.95 1.73 0.83
CA LYS A 161 -12.22 2.67 -0.02
C LYS A 161 -11.20 3.42 0.83
N VAL A 162 -10.01 2.85 0.98
CA VAL A 162 -8.91 3.40 1.78
C VAL A 162 -8.12 4.38 0.94
N GLU A 163 -7.91 5.58 1.47
CA GLU A 163 -7.19 6.68 0.80
C GLU A 163 -5.88 7.04 1.49
N TRP A 164 -5.74 6.67 2.76
CA TRP A 164 -4.55 6.98 3.53
C TRP A 164 -4.27 5.94 4.60
N LEU A 165 -2.98 5.81 4.91
CA LEU A 165 -2.45 5.04 6.01
C LEU A 165 -1.67 5.96 6.95
N THR A 166 -1.81 5.75 8.26
CA THR A 166 -0.93 6.41 9.24
C THR A 166 -0.66 5.51 10.43
N ILE A 167 0.38 5.83 11.20
CA ILE A 167 0.80 5.04 12.35
C ILE A 167 0.76 5.92 13.59
N LYS A 168 0.06 5.45 14.61
CA LYS A 168 -0.06 6.12 15.91
C LYS A 168 -0.18 5.08 17.02
N ASP A 169 0.53 5.29 18.12
CA ASP A 169 0.46 4.42 19.31
C ASP A 169 0.62 2.92 18.99
N ASN A 170 1.56 2.59 18.09
CA ASN A 170 1.85 1.23 17.62
C ASN A 170 0.72 0.54 16.84
N LEU A 171 -0.20 1.32 16.27
CA LEU A 171 -1.27 0.83 15.40
C LEU A 171 -1.18 1.47 14.03
N LEU A 172 -1.45 0.68 12.99
CA LEU A 172 -1.73 1.16 11.64
C LEU A 172 -3.20 1.55 11.55
N TYR A 173 -3.45 2.77 11.11
CA TYR A 173 -4.77 3.31 10.83
C TYR A 173 -4.93 3.39 9.31
N ALA A 174 -6.04 2.86 8.82
CA ALA A 174 -6.50 3.02 7.45
C ALA A 174 -7.75 3.89 7.46
N GLY A 175 -7.77 4.95 6.64
CA GLY A 175 -8.93 5.82 6.53
C GLY A 175 -9.34 6.05 5.09
N GLY A 176 -10.63 6.38 4.91
CA GLY A 176 -11.18 6.72 3.61
C GLY A 176 -11.23 8.23 3.38
N HIS A 177 -12.10 8.65 2.46
CA HIS A 177 -12.28 10.05 2.03
C HIS A 177 -12.57 11.05 3.17
N GLY A 178 -13.12 10.61 4.31
CA GLY A 178 -13.47 11.50 5.41
C GLY A 178 -14.70 12.39 5.16
N ALA A 179 -15.50 12.07 4.14
CA ALA A 179 -16.73 12.78 3.81
C ALA A 179 -17.93 11.83 3.73
N VAL A 180 -19.12 12.35 4.05
CA VAL A 180 -20.39 11.62 3.90
C VAL A 180 -20.71 11.51 2.41
N SER A 181 -21.09 10.32 1.94
CA SER A 181 -21.53 10.20 0.56
C SER A 181 -22.82 11.02 0.35
N PRO A 182 -22.99 11.71 -0.79
CA PRO A 182 -24.22 12.47 -1.06
C PRO A 182 -25.50 11.63 -0.92
N GLN A 183 -25.43 10.32 -1.16
CA GLN A 183 -26.58 9.41 -1.00
C GLN A 183 -26.98 9.18 0.47
N GLN A 184 -26.06 9.31 1.43
CA GLN A 184 -26.35 9.18 2.87
C GLN A 184 -26.89 10.48 3.48
N ILE A 185 -26.65 11.64 2.86
CA ILE A 185 -27.16 12.95 3.33
C ILE A 185 -28.69 12.93 3.40
N THR A 186 -29.37 12.29 2.44
CA THR A 186 -30.84 12.20 2.42
C THR A 186 -31.41 11.42 3.60
N PHE A 187 -30.67 10.47 4.18
CA PHE A 187 -31.10 9.69 5.34
C PHE A 187 -30.88 10.45 6.65
N VAL A 188 -29.74 11.13 6.80
CA VAL A 188 -29.40 11.87 8.04
C VAL A 188 -30.42 12.98 8.33
N PHE A 189 -30.88 13.71 7.31
CA PHE A 189 -31.86 14.79 7.51
C PHE A 189 -33.32 14.36 7.49
N LYS A 190 -33.63 13.09 7.19
CA LYS A 190 -34.99 12.55 7.37
C LYS A 190 -35.24 12.13 8.82
N GLY A 191 -34.27 11.55 9.50
CA GLY A 191 -34.38 11.14 10.91
C GLY A 191 -34.33 12.29 11.94
N LEU A 192 -34.10 13.53 11.48
CA LEU A 192 -34.10 14.74 12.32
C LEU A 192 -35.39 15.58 12.14
N ARG A 193 -36.38 15.08 11.38
CA ARG A 193 -37.68 15.73 11.16
C ARG A 193 -38.86 14.95 11.74
N GLU A 194 -38.60 14.10 12.74
CA GLU A 194 -39.63 13.44 13.56
C GLU A 194 -39.44 13.83 15.03
#